data_AF-D1ABR0-F1
#
_entry.id   AF-D1ABR0-F1
#
_cell.length_a   1.000
_cell.length_b   1.000
_cell.length_c   1.000
_cell.angle_alpha   90.00
_cell.angle_beta   90.00
_cell.angle_gamma   90.00
#
_symmetry.space_group_name_H-M   'P 1'
#
loop_
_entity.id
_entity.type
_entity.pdbx_description
1 polymer ?
#
loop_
_entity_poly.entity_id
_entity_poly.type
_entity_poly.pdbx_seq_one_letter_code
_entity_poly.pdbx_strand_id
1 'polypeptide(L)'
;MLHDVLRVYDHRFLDLNSRQRTRLLEGTRHVLGDGLSDEVRAALPSAYRIRAFCIQHGLDEELERMIRDETEGRRSGAVVVGGRVYAIYPYLRGVPRQDADITSEVQAGHRLDAVGWQGDRLRIRGWAALERVEARTVTTELILRERTSGAEHRFSTTPREDGFEALIDFTEVGAGRWDTHVAVTVHGVRRQARFGKVRDPRLPTDPRRHQIRMPEGRVDATAYFTKGGYLAVKVGGVRRPVPLRTRIIRRLIR
;
A
#
# COMPACT_ATOMS: atom_id res chain seq x y z
N MET A 1 -10.39 25.30 7.99
CA MET A 1 -9.68 26.37 8.72
C MET A 1 -8.38 25.87 9.33
N LEU A 2 -8.37 25.05 10.39
CA LEU A 2 -7.09 24.65 11.01
C LEU A 2 -6.21 23.76 10.11
N HIS A 3 -6.82 22.83 9.36
CA HIS A 3 -6.13 22.09 8.31
C HIS A 3 -5.43 23.03 7.31
N ASP A 4 -6.09 24.11 6.88
CA ASP A 4 -5.56 25.05 5.90
C ASP A 4 -4.41 25.88 6.47
N VAL A 5 -4.49 26.24 7.75
CA VAL A 5 -3.41 26.90 8.50
C VAL A 5 -2.19 25.98 8.61
N LEU A 6 -2.36 24.70 8.95
CA LEU A 6 -1.25 23.76 9.09
C LEU A 6 -0.66 23.31 7.74
N ARG A 7 -1.43 23.45 6.65
CA ARG A 7 -0.99 23.09 5.29
C ARG A 7 0.14 23.96 4.77
N VAL A 8 0.27 25.22 5.22
CA VAL A 8 1.34 26.13 4.73
C VAL A 8 2.74 25.77 5.22
N TYR A 9 2.82 24.89 6.22
CA TYR A 9 4.07 24.35 6.77
C TYR A 9 4.66 23.26 5.87
N ASP A 10 4.93 23.60 4.62
CA ASP A 10 5.60 22.76 3.62
C ASP A 10 6.82 23.51 3.06
N HIS A 11 7.24 23.23 1.82
CA HIS A 11 8.31 23.99 1.14
C HIS A 11 8.10 25.51 1.23
N ARG A 12 6.85 26.00 1.21
CA ARG A 12 6.54 27.44 1.31
C ARG A 12 7.00 28.04 2.63
N PHE A 13 6.93 27.29 3.72
CA PHE A 13 7.44 27.73 5.01
C PHE A 13 8.97 27.80 5.01
N LEU A 14 9.62 26.82 4.38
CA LEU A 14 11.07 26.79 4.22
C LEU A 14 11.58 27.94 3.32
N ASP A 15 10.77 28.44 2.39
CA ASP A 15 11.15 29.55 1.50
C ASP A 15 11.04 30.94 2.18
N LEU A 16 10.38 31.04 3.34
CA LEU A 16 10.27 32.29 4.09
C LEU A 16 11.60 32.69 4.73
N ASN A 17 11.83 34.00 4.85
CA ASN A 17 12.93 34.51 5.67
C ASN A 17 12.62 34.38 7.18
N SER A 18 13.64 34.49 8.03
CA SER A 18 13.51 34.28 9.48
C SER A 18 12.42 35.14 10.12
N ARG A 19 12.32 36.42 9.75
CA ARG A 19 11.29 37.33 10.31
C ARG A 19 9.88 36.91 9.91
N GLN A 20 9.69 36.45 8.68
CA GLN A 20 8.40 35.93 8.20
C GLN A 20 8.03 34.63 8.90
N ARG A 21 8.99 33.70 9.09
CA ARG A 21 8.75 32.44 9.81
C ARG A 21 8.33 32.70 11.25
N THR A 22 9.06 33.53 11.99
CA THR A 22 8.72 33.88 13.38
C THR A 22 7.29 34.41 13.48
N ARG A 23 6.92 35.37 12.62
CA ARG A 23 5.55 35.93 12.61
C ARG A 23 4.47 34.89 12.31
N LEU A 24 4.72 34.00 11.35
CA LEU A 24 3.78 32.94 11.01
C LEU A 24 3.60 31.93 12.14
N LEU A 25 4.69 31.57 12.81
CA LEU A 25 4.68 30.68 13.98
C LEU A 25 3.93 31.31 15.15
N GLU A 26 4.18 32.59 15.46
CA GLU A 26 3.46 33.33 16.49
C GLU A 26 1.96 33.41 16.19
N GLY A 27 1.59 33.77 14.96
CA GLY A 27 0.18 33.84 14.54
C GLY A 27 -0.50 32.48 14.62
N THR A 28 0.16 31.40 14.20
CA THR A 28 -0.41 30.05 14.28
C THR A 28 -0.50 29.54 15.71
N ARG A 29 0.47 29.85 16.56
CA ARG A 29 0.41 29.54 18.00
C ARG A 29 -0.79 30.22 18.66
N HIS A 30 -1.07 31.47 18.29
CA HIS A 30 -2.26 32.18 18.76
C HIS A 30 -3.57 31.49 18.31
N VAL A 31 -3.64 31.06 17.04
CA VAL A 31 -4.81 30.31 16.52
C VAL A 31 -4.98 28.94 17.19
N LEU A 32 -3.87 28.27 17.49
CA LEU A 32 -3.87 26.96 18.15
C LEU A 32 -4.28 27.03 19.62
N GLY A 33 -4.14 28.18 20.27
CA GLY A 33 -4.47 28.37 21.68
C GLY A 33 -3.85 27.28 22.57
N ASP A 34 -4.67 26.65 23.40
CA ASP A 34 -4.25 25.61 24.34
C ASP A 34 -3.99 24.25 23.71
N GLY A 35 -4.36 24.03 22.44
CA GLY A 35 -4.42 22.66 21.94
C GLY A 35 -5.28 22.44 20.71
N LEU A 36 -5.02 21.31 20.05
CA LEU A 36 -6.05 20.69 19.22
C LEU A 36 -7.13 20.09 20.13
N SER A 37 -8.41 20.35 19.84
CA SER A 37 -9.51 19.56 20.40
C SER A 37 -9.44 18.12 19.91
N ASP A 38 -10.06 17.19 20.65
CA ASP A 38 -10.04 15.76 20.27
C ASP A 38 -10.70 15.49 18.93
N GLU A 39 -11.78 16.21 18.60
CA GLU A 39 -12.45 16.12 17.30
C GLU A 39 -11.53 16.55 16.15
N VAL A 40 -10.87 17.70 16.29
CA VAL A 40 -9.95 18.22 15.28
C VAL A 40 -8.74 17.30 15.13
N ARG A 41 -8.20 16.81 16.26
CA ARG A 41 -7.10 15.85 16.28
C ARG A 41 -7.46 14.58 15.52
N ALA A 42 -8.64 14.00 15.77
CA ALA A 42 -9.09 12.77 15.10
C ALA A 42 -9.27 12.94 13.58
N ALA A 43 -9.61 14.15 13.12
CA ALA A 43 -9.79 14.46 11.70
C ALA A 43 -8.46 14.76 10.96
N LEU A 44 -7.37 15.03 11.68
CA LEU A 44 -6.10 15.44 11.09
C LEU A 44 -5.12 14.27 10.89
N PRO A 45 -4.47 14.17 9.72
CA PRO A 45 -3.25 13.37 9.57
C PRO A 45 -2.20 13.64 10.65
N SER A 46 -1.41 12.63 11.01
CA SER A 46 -0.39 12.71 12.07
C SER A 46 0.62 13.82 11.79
N ALA A 47 1.04 14.01 10.53
CA ALA A 47 1.94 15.09 10.16
C ALA A 47 1.43 16.48 10.63
N TYR A 48 0.13 16.77 10.50
CA TYR A 48 -0.44 18.04 10.98
C TYR A 48 -0.57 18.09 12.50
N ARG A 49 -0.90 16.97 13.15
CA ARG A 49 -0.92 16.87 14.62
C ARG A 49 0.46 17.17 15.22
N ILE A 50 1.51 16.62 14.63
CA ILE A 50 2.89 16.84 15.06
C ILE A 50 3.36 18.28 14.77
N ARG A 51 2.96 18.89 13.64
CA ARG A 51 3.23 20.31 13.38
C ARG A 51 2.58 21.20 14.45
N ALA A 52 1.31 20.95 14.77
CA ALA A 52 0.62 21.68 15.83
C ALA A 52 1.34 21.54 17.18
N PHE A 53 1.75 20.32 17.54
CA PHE A 53 2.57 20.05 18.72
C PHE A 53 3.86 20.89 18.72
N CYS A 54 4.65 20.86 17.65
CA CYS A 54 5.89 21.64 17.59
C CYS A 54 5.64 23.14 17.76
N ILE A 55 4.62 23.68 17.07
CA ILE A 55 4.29 25.11 17.13
C ILE A 55 3.87 25.52 18.55
N GLN A 56 3.02 24.71 19.20
CA GLN A 56 2.54 24.96 20.57
C GLN A 56 3.69 24.95 21.58
N HIS A 57 4.67 24.06 21.40
CA HIS A 57 5.79 23.91 22.33
C HIS A 57 7.04 24.72 21.95
N GLY A 58 6.99 25.54 20.90
CA GLY A 58 8.13 26.37 20.46
C GLY A 58 9.31 25.55 19.90
N LEU A 59 9.04 24.38 19.34
CA LEU A 59 10.02 23.46 18.77
C LEU A 59 10.26 23.80 17.29
N ASP A 60 10.71 25.02 17.05
CA ASP A 60 10.78 25.62 15.71
C ASP A 60 11.85 24.91 14.83
N GLU A 61 13.00 24.55 15.41
CA GLU A 61 14.06 23.84 14.69
C GLU A 61 13.64 22.41 14.31
N GLU A 62 12.95 21.71 15.22
CA GLU A 62 12.43 20.38 14.97
C GLU A 62 11.29 20.40 13.95
N LEU A 63 10.44 21.42 13.98
CA LEU A 63 9.44 21.66 12.96
C LEU A 63 10.07 21.85 11.58
N GLU A 64 11.09 22.71 11.46
CA GLU A 64 11.82 22.91 10.21
C GLU A 64 12.46 21.62 9.70
N ARG A 65 13.10 20.85 10.60
CA ARG A 65 13.70 19.55 10.27
C ARG A 65 12.65 18.57 9.75
N MET A 66 11.52 18.45 10.45
CA MET A 66 10.42 17.57 10.04
C MET A 66 9.88 17.94 8.65
N ILE A 67 9.63 19.23 8.40
CA ILE A 67 9.11 19.70 7.11
C ILE A 67 10.12 19.42 5.99
N ARG A 68 11.42 19.59 6.26
CA ARG A 68 12.48 19.27 5.30
C ARG A 68 12.51 17.77 4.99
N ASP A 69 12.51 16.92 6.01
CA ASP A 69 12.47 15.47 5.84
C ASP A 69 11.26 15.04 4.99
N GLU A 70 10.07 15.56 5.29
CA GLU A 70 8.85 15.28 4.53
C GLU A 70 8.93 15.75 3.06
N THR A 71 9.49 16.94 2.82
CA THR A 71 9.65 17.51 1.47
C THR A 71 10.62 16.68 0.62
N GLU A 72 11.62 16.08 1.25
CA GLU A 72 12.57 15.16 0.61
C GLU A 72 12.02 13.72 0.52
N GLY A 73 10.79 13.47 0.96
CA GLY A 73 10.16 12.15 0.95
C GLY A 73 10.64 11.21 2.05
N ARG A 74 11.43 11.70 3.00
CA ARG A 74 11.91 10.94 4.16
C ARG A 74 10.78 10.86 5.19
N ARG A 75 10.27 9.65 5.42
CA ARG A 75 9.25 9.39 6.44
C ARG A 75 9.90 8.82 7.68
N SER A 76 9.51 9.35 8.83
CA SER A 76 9.90 8.80 10.13
C SER A 76 9.46 7.34 10.28
N GLY A 77 10.32 6.50 10.86
CA GLY A 77 9.98 5.12 11.23
C GLY A 77 8.82 5.05 12.22
N ALA A 78 8.32 3.85 12.47
CA ALA A 78 7.17 3.63 13.33
C ALA A 78 7.29 2.31 14.12
N VAL A 79 6.65 2.28 15.29
CA VAL A 79 6.57 1.10 16.16
C VAL A 79 5.13 0.66 16.34
N VAL A 80 4.94 -0.64 16.53
CA VAL A 80 3.65 -1.22 16.88
C VAL A 80 3.60 -1.47 18.39
N VAL A 81 2.62 -0.88 19.07
CA VAL A 81 2.38 -1.07 20.51
C VAL A 81 0.89 -1.31 20.72
N GLY A 82 0.54 -2.45 21.33
CA GLY A 82 -0.86 -2.77 21.63
C GLY A 82 -1.80 -2.77 20.42
N GLY A 83 -1.32 -3.20 19.25
CA GLY A 83 -2.10 -3.23 18.01
C GLY A 83 -2.31 -1.86 17.35
N ARG A 84 -1.59 -0.82 17.79
CA ARG A 84 -1.59 0.52 17.18
C ARG A 84 -0.20 0.87 16.68
N VAL A 85 -0.14 1.66 15.61
CA VAL A 85 1.12 2.07 14.96
C VAL A 85 1.41 3.52 15.32
N TYR A 86 2.59 3.79 15.85
CA TYR A 86 3.01 5.11 16.28
C TYR A 86 4.26 5.54 15.53
N ALA A 87 4.23 6.72 14.90
CA ALA A 87 5.39 7.33 14.29
C ALA A 87 6.43 7.70 15.38
N ILE A 88 7.70 7.43 15.11
CA ILE A 88 8.81 7.83 15.97
C ILE A 88 9.46 9.06 15.37
N TYR A 89 9.46 10.16 16.11
CA TYR A 89 10.19 11.38 15.78
C TYR A 89 11.42 11.45 16.69
N PRO A 90 12.63 11.03 16.24
CA PRO A 90 13.77 10.84 17.14
C PRO A 90 14.24 12.12 17.86
N TYR A 91 13.95 13.27 17.26
CA TYR A 91 14.27 14.61 17.78
C TYR A 91 13.15 15.23 18.61
N LEU A 92 11.95 14.62 18.66
CA LEU A 92 10.87 15.10 19.53
C LEU A 92 10.82 14.28 20.82
N ARG A 93 10.44 14.96 21.91
CA ARG A 93 10.18 14.36 23.23
C ARG A 93 8.79 14.78 23.69
N GLY A 94 8.14 13.93 24.49
CA GLY A 94 6.83 14.26 25.07
C GLY A 94 5.65 14.28 24.08
N VAL A 95 5.84 13.83 22.83
CA VAL A 95 4.75 13.76 21.84
C VAL A 95 3.63 12.86 22.37
N PRO A 96 2.38 13.36 22.49
CA PRO A 96 1.26 12.54 22.89
C PRO A 96 1.04 11.36 21.93
N ARG A 97 0.73 10.17 22.47
CA ARG A 97 0.48 8.97 21.65
C ARG A 97 -0.60 9.20 20.59
N GLN A 98 -1.65 9.93 20.97
CA GLN A 98 -2.74 10.35 20.09
C GLN A 98 -2.31 11.26 18.93
N ASP A 99 -1.17 11.94 19.00
CA ASP A 99 -0.64 12.75 17.91
C ASP A 99 0.33 11.96 17.02
N ALA A 100 1.07 11.03 17.63
CA ALA A 100 1.96 10.09 16.95
C ALA A 100 1.25 8.90 16.29
N ASP A 101 -0.02 8.64 16.62
CA ASP A 101 -0.77 7.50 16.08
C ASP A 101 -1.00 7.64 14.58
N ILE A 102 -0.45 6.71 13.80
CA ILE A 102 -0.59 6.62 12.34
C ILE A 102 -1.27 5.32 11.92
N THR A 103 -1.98 4.65 12.82
CA THR A 103 -2.58 3.33 12.60
C THR A 103 -3.41 3.34 11.31
N SER A 104 -4.32 4.30 11.13
CA SER A 104 -5.16 4.40 9.93
C SER A 104 -4.39 4.83 8.67
N GLU A 105 -3.21 5.43 8.82
CA GLU A 105 -2.43 5.99 7.72
C GLU A 105 -1.45 4.96 7.12
N VAL A 106 -0.99 4.00 7.92
CA VAL A 106 -0.02 2.99 7.50
C VAL A 106 -0.64 1.99 6.53
N GLN A 107 0.06 1.75 5.42
CA GLN A 107 -0.36 0.85 4.34
C GLN A 107 0.52 -0.41 4.28
N ALA A 108 0.07 -1.40 3.52
CA ALA A 108 0.90 -2.52 3.11
C ALA A 108 1.75 -2.11 1.90
N GLY A 109 3.04 -1.91 2.10
CA GLY A 109 4.01 -1.71 1.03
C GLY A 109 4.29 -3.05 0.35
N HIS A 110 4.38 -3.06 -0.98
CA HIS A 110 4.53 -4.31 -1.72
C HIS A 110 5.19 -4.14 -3.09
N ARG A 111 5.75 -5.24 -3.61
CA ARG A 111 6.27 -5.33 -4.99
C ARG A 111 6.09 -6.75 -5.52
N LEU A 112 5.58 -6.87 -6.75
CA LEU A 112 5.52 -8.16 -7.46
C LEU A 112 6.83 -8.40 -8.23
N ASP A 113 7.52 -9.49 -7.92
CA ASP A 113 8.82 -9.80 -8.53
C ASP A 113 8.71 -10.86 -9.64
N ALA A 114 7.80 -11.82 -9.49
CA ALA A 114 7.56 -12.83 -10.52
C ALA A 114 6.13 -13.37 -10.48
N VAL A 115 5.61 -13.74 -11.65
CA VAL A 115 4.38 -14.52 -11.79
C VAL A 115 4.52 -15.51 -12.95
N GLY A 116 4.13 -16.76 -12.73
CA GLY A 116 4.21 -17.79 -13.76
C GLY A 116 3.56 -19.10 -13.32
N TRP A 117 3.28 -19.97 -14.28
CA TRP A 117 2.70 -21.28 -14.01
C TRP A 117 3.80 -22.28 -13.67
N GLN A 118 3.57 -23.13 -12.67
CA GLN A 118 4.39 -24.27 -12.29
C GLN A 118 3.50 -25.50 -12.21
N GLY A 119 3.52 -26.31 -13.28
CA GLY A 119 2.47 -27.33 -13.48
C GLY A 119 1.09 -26.67 -13.49
N ASP A 120 0.14 -27.23 -12.74
CA ASP A 120 -1.23 -26.73 -12.65
C ASP A 120 -1.41 -25.55 -11.66
N ARG A 121 -0.35 -25.11 -10.98
CA ARG A 121 -0.39 -24.05 -9.96
C ARG A 121 0.18 -22.73 -10.47
N LEU A 122 -0.38 -21.61 -10.00
CA LEU A 122 0.17 -20.29 -10.26
C LEU A 122 1.19 -19.95 -9.17
N ARG A 123 2.44 -19.76 -9.58
CA ARG A 123 3.51 -19.28 -8.70
C ARG A 123 3.61 -17.77 -8.75
N ILE A 124 3.61 -17.15 -7.58
CA ILE A 124 3.76 -15.71 -7.40
C ILE A 124 4.91 -15.48 -6.41
N ARG A 125 5.84 -14.58 -6.76
CA ARG A 125 6.89 -14.10 -5.86
C ARG A 125 6.81 -12.59 -5.74
N GLY A 126 7.14 -12.08 -4.56
CA GLY A 126 7.20 -10.65 -4.33
C GLY A 126 7.72 -10.32 -2.95
N TRP A 127 7.68 -9.04 -2.63
CA TRP A 127 7.99 -8.50 -1.32
C TRP A 127 6.77 -7.79 -0.76
N ALA A 128 6.57 -7.87 0.55
CA ALA A 128 5.54 -7.10 1.24
C ALA A 128 5.95 -6.82 2.70
N ALA A 129 5.65 -5.61 3.16
CA ALA A 129 5.88 -5.19 4.54
C ALA A 129 4.84 -4.14 4.95
N LEU A 130 4.75 -3.89 6.26
CA LEU A 130 3.96 -2.78 6.78
C LEU A 130 4.81 -1.51 6.66
N GLU A 131 4.32 -0.48 5.95
CA GLU A 131 5.12 0.71 5.69
C GLU A 131 5.60 1.37 6.99
N ARG A 132 6.84 1.86 6.97
CA ARG A 132 7.50 2.56 8.10
C ARG A 132 7.78 1.70 9.34
N VAL A 133 7.37 0.43 9.36
CA VAL A 133 7.57 -0.47 10.50
C VAL A 133 8.64 -1.49 10.16
N GLU A 134 9.75 -1.44 10.90
CA GLU A 134 10.77 -2.49 10.86
C GLU A 134 10.36 -3.64 11.78
N ALA A 135 10.26 -4.85 11.25
CA ALA A 135 9.87 -6.04 12.00
C ALA A 135 10.66 -7.25 11.56
N ARG A 136 11.13 -8.05 12.53
CA ARG A 136 11.83 -9.33 12.28
C ARG A 136 10.90 -10.41 11.73
N THR A 137 9.63 -10.37 12.14
CA THR A 137 8.63 -11.35 11.73
C THR A 137 7.46 -10.64 11.09
N VAL A 138 7.19 -11.01 9.84
CA VAL A 138 6.09 -10.49 9.05
C VAL A 138 5.29 -11.67 8.54
N THR A 139 3.98 -11.69 8.79
CA THR A 139 3.09 -12.68 8.17
C THR A 139 2.51 -12.10 6.90
N THR A 140 2.74 -12.77 5.78
CA THR A 140 2.25 -12.36 4.46
C THR A 140 1.30 -13.40 3.89
N GLU A 141 0.19 -12.94 3.34
CA GLU A 141 -0.79 -13.77 2.64
C GLU A 141 -1.12 -13.16 1.28
N LEU A 142 -1.39 -14.03 0.30
CA LEU A 142 -2.07 -13.61 -0.92
C LEU A 142 -3.56 -13.85 -0.78
N ILE A 143 -4.36 -12.92 -1.27
CA ILE A 143 -5.81 -13.03 -1.29
C ILE A 143 -6.28 -12.93 -2.73
N LEU A 144 -6.97 -13.96 -3.20
CA LEU A 144 -7.72 -13.90 -4.45
C LEU A 144 -9.15 -13.50 -4.14
N ARG A 145 -9.57 -12.36 -4.68
CA ARG A 145 -10.94 -11.85 -4.56
C ARG A 145 -11.66 -11.97 -5.89
N GLU A 146 -12.77 -12.69 -5.93
CA GLU A 146 -13.59 -12.83 -7.13
C GLU A 146 -14.21 -11.47 -7.49
N ARG A 147 -14.16 -11.10 -8.77
CA ARG A 147 -14.43 -9.74 -9.25
C ARG A 147 -15.87 -9.29 -9.03
N THR A 148 -16.83 -10.21 -9.12
CA THR A 148 -18.26 -9.89 -9.17
C THR A 148 -18.94 -10.12 -7.83
N SER A 149 -18.70 -11.27 -7.20
CA SER A 149 -19.24 -11.70 -5.92
C SER A 149 -18.45 -11.16 -4.72
N GLY A 150 -17.17 -10.83 -4.91
CA GLY A 150 -16.28 -10.43 -3.81
C GLY A 150 -15.80 -11.59 -2.92
N ALA A 151 -16.10 -12.85 -3.27
CA ALA A 151 -15.62 -14.02 -2.54
C ALA A 151 -14.09 -14.03 -2.43
N GLU A 152 -13.56 -14.36 -1.25
CA GLU A 152 -12.11 -14.34 -0.98
C GLU A 152 -11.55 -15.72 -0.66
N HIS A 153 -10.42 -16.05 -1.28
CA HIS A 153 -9.58 -17.19 -0.91
C HIS A 153 -8.21 -16.68 -0.47
N ARG A 154 -7.71 -17.20 0.65
CA ARG A 154 -6.45 -16.79 1.26
C ARG A 154 -5.40 -17.89 1.12
N PHE A 155 -4.20 -17.49 0.74
CA PHE A 155 -3.07 -18.38 0.53
C PHE A 155 -1.92 -17.95 1.43
N SER A 156 -1.44 -18.89 2.23
CA SER A 156 -0.20 -18.71 2.98
C SER A 156 0.97 -18.53 2.02
N THR A 157 1.97 -17.78 2.45
CA THR A 157 3.21 -17.58 1.69
C THR A 157 4.38 -18.23 2.42
N THR A 158 5.36 -18.68 1.65
CA THR A 158 6.63 -19.16 2.17
C THR A 158 7.63 -18.01 2.17
N PRO A 159 8.26 -17.67 3.31
CA PRO A 159 9.32 -16.66 3.36
C PRO A 159 10.49 -17.00 2.43
N ARG A 160 11.08 -15.97 1.84
CA ARG A 160 12.31 -16.00 1.03
C ARG A 160 13.23 -14.89 1.55
N GLU A 161 14.52 -14.97 1.23
CA GLU A 161 15.51 -13.96 1.62
C GLU A 161 15.04 -12.52 1.33
N ASP A 162 14.53 -12.29 0.11
CA ASP A 162 14.06 -10.96 -0.33
C ASP A 162 12.53 -10.82 -0.40
N GLY A 163 11.77 -11.65 0.32
CA GLY A 163 10.31 -11.53 0.35
C GLY A 163 9.57 -12.85 0.56
N PHE A 164 8.69 -13.20 -0.37
CA PHE A 164 7.81 -14.36 -0.25
C PHE A 164 7.57 -15.07 -1.59
N GLU A 165 7.14 -16.32 -1.49
CA GLU A 165 6.60 -17.12 -2.59
C GLU A 165 5.24 -17.71 -2.21
N ALA A 166 4.33 -17.78 -3.16
CA ALA A 166 3.05 -18.44 -3.02
C ALA A 166 2.79 -19.34 -4.23
N LEU A 167 2.19 -20.50 -3.97
CA LEU A 167 1.69 -21.42 -4.99
C LEU A 167 0.17 -21.50 -4.84
N ILE A 168 -0.56 -21.06 -5.86
CA ILE A 168 -2.01 -21.02 -5.86
C ILE A 168 -2.52 -22.22 -6.66
N ASP A 169 -3.30 -23.06 -5.99
CA ASP A 169 -4.05 -24.14 -6.60
C ASP A 169 -5.49 -23.69 -6.86
N PHE A 170 -5.88 -23.63 -8.12
CA PHE A 170 -7.22 -23.15 -8.47
C PHE A 170 -8.31 -24.22 -8.29
N THR A 171 -7.95 -25.48 -8.01
CA THR A 171 -8.94 -26.51 -7.66
C THR A 171 -9.66 -26.18 -6.34
N GLU A 172 -9.02 -25.44 -5.44
CA GLU A 172 -9.56 -24.97 -4.16
C GLU A 172 -10.34 -23.64 -4.28
N VAL A 173 -10.27 -23.00 -5.45
CA VAL A 173 -10.79 -21.65 -5.72
C VAL A 173 -11.97 -21.68 -6.69
N GLY A 174 -11.89 -22.54 -7.71
CA GLY A 174 -12.86 -22.63 -8.79
C GLY A 174 -12.60 -21.66 -9.95
N ALA A 175 -13.39 -21.85 -11.01
CA ALA A 175 -13.40 -20.97 -12.17
C ALA A 175 -13.89 -19.57 -11.80
N GLY A 176 -13.40 -18.54 -12.52
CA GLY A 176 -13.80 -17.17 -12.26
C GLY A 176 -12.77 -16.13 -12.69
N ARG A 177 -13.01 -14.88 -12.28
CA ARG A 177 -12.09 -13.77 -12.49
C ARG A 177 -11.64 -13.23 -11.13
N TRP A 178 -10.37 -13.41 -10.84
CA TRP A 178 -9.81 -13.20 -9.51
C TRP A 178 -8.84 -12.02 -9.51
N ASP A 179 -9.08 -11.04 -8.64
CA ASP A 179 -8.16 -9.94 -8.37
C ASP A 179 -7.21 -10.32 -7.22
N THR A 180 -5.92 -10.11 -7.44
CA THR A 180 -4.90 -10.45 -6.44
C THR A 180 -4.66 -9.28 -5.49
N HIS A 181 -4.69 -9.58 -4.20
CA HIS A 181 -4.31 -8.68 -3.11
C HIS A 181 -3.20 -9.35 -2.29
N VAL A 182 -2.44 -8.53 -1.58
CA VAL A 182 -1.50 -8.96 -0.57
C VAL A 182 -1.94 -8.41 0.78
N ALA A 183 -1.86 -9.23 1.81
CA ALA A 183 -2.08 -8.81 3.18
C ALA A 183 -0.81 -9.03 3.99
N VAL A 184 -0.51 -8.04 4.83
CA VAL A 184 0.66 -8.03 5.71
C VAL A 184 0.18 -7.87 7.13
N THR A 185 0.66 -8.72 8.03
CA THR A 185 0.37 -8.64 9.45
C THR A 185 1.66 -8.54 10.26
N VAL A 186 1.75 -7.51 11.10
CA VAL A 186 2.89 -7.26 12.00
C VAL A 186 2.32 -6.92 13.38
N HIS A 187 2.70 -7.69 14.40
CA HIS A 187 2.27 -7.49 15.80
C HIS A 187 0.76 -7.22 15.97
N GLY A 188 -0.07 -7.98 15.25
CA GLY A 188 -1.54 -7.87 15.27
C GLY A 188 -2.14 -6.79 14.36
N VAL A 189 -1.33 -5.90 13.78
CA VAL A 189 -1.78 -4.92 12.79
C VAL A 189 -1.77 -5.53 11.40
N ARG A 190 -2.95 -5.65 10.79
CA ARG A 190 -3.13 -6.17 9.44
C ARG A 190 -3.46 -5.06 8.44
N ARG A 191 -2.73 -5.00 7.32
CA ARG A 191 -3.05 -4.14 6.18
C ARG A 191 -3.11 -4.94 4.89
N GLN A 192 -3.96 -4.52 3.97
CA GLN A 192 -4.17 -5.17 2.68
C GLN A 192 -4.07 -4.16 1.55
N ALA A 193 -3.46 -4.56 0.45
CA ALA A 193 -3.34 -3.74 -0.76
C ALA A 193 -3.56 -4.59 -2.02
N ARG A 194 -4.01 -3.95 -3.10
CA ARG A 194 -4.18 -4.63 -4.39
C ARG A 194 -2.81 -4.81 -5.06
N PHE A 195 -2.49 -6.05 -5.43
CA PHE A 195 -1.14 -6.44 -5.75
C PHE A 195 -0.81 -6.33 -7.25
N GLY A 196 0.46 -6.12 -7.58
CA GLY A 196 0.98 -6.13 -8.96
C GLY A 196 1.18 -4.77 -9.64
N LYS A 197 0.57 -3.68 -9.13
CA LYS A 197 0.80 -2.34 -9.71
C LYS A 197 2.25 -1.89 -9.56
N VAL A 198 2.81 -2.06 -8.37
CA VAL A 198 4.24 -1.96 -8.09
C VAL A 198 4.85 -3.34 -8.34
N ARG A 199 5.79 -3.41 -9.27
CA ARG A 199 6.39 -4.65 -9.75
C ARG A 199 7.81 -4.41 -10.23
N ASP A 200 8.61 -5.46 -10.32
CA ASP A 200 9.93 -5.41 -10.95
C ASP A 200 9.79 -4.85 -12.38
N PRO A 201 10.58 -3.84 -12.77
CA PRO A 201 10.48 -3.21 -14.09
C PRO A 201 10.80 -4.16 -15.24
N ARG A 202 11.53 -5.25 -14.98
CA ARG A 202 11.88 -6.28 -15.97
C ARG A 202 10.82 -7.39 -16.06
N LEU A 203 9.78 -7.38 -15.22
CA LEU A 203 8.73 -8.39 -15.26
C LEU A 203 7.89 -8.26 -16.55
N PRO A 204 7.86 -9.29 -17.43
CA PRO A 204 7.03 -9.25 -18.63
C PRO A 204 5.54 -9.15 -18.27
N THR A 205 4.83 -8.25 -18.95
CA THR A 205 3.43 -7.90 -18.68
C THR A 205 2.43 -8.58 -19.60
N ASP A 206 2.90 -9.33 -20.60
CA ASP A 206 2.04 -10.10 -21.49
C ASP A 206 1.19 -11.14 -20.73
N PRO A 207 -0.08 -11.35 -21.12
CA PRO A 207 -0.93 -12.35 -20.51
C PRO A 207 -0.33 -13.77 -20.58
N ARG A 208 -0.16 -14.41 -19.42
CA ARG A 208 0.41 -15.74 -19.27
C ARG A 208 -0.68 -16.79 -19.28
N ARG A 209 -0.92 -17.37 -20.45
CA ARG A 209 -1.91 -18.43 -20.68
C ARG A 209 -1.35 -19.81 -20.34
N HIS A 210 -2.18 -20.66 -19.75
CA HIS A 210 -1.86 -22.05 -19.45
C HIS A 210 -3.12 -22.90 -19.40
N GLN A 211 -2.99 -24.22 -19.50
CA GLN A 211 -4.10 -25.16 -19.30
C GLN A 211 -3.90 -25.93 -18.02
N ILE A 212 -4.76 -25.66 -17.03
CA ILE A 212 -4.70 -26.30 -15.72
C ILE A 212 -5.76 -27.39 -15.60
N ARG A 213 -5.51 -28.38 -14.74
CA ARG A 213 -6.50 -29.38 -14.35
C ARG A 213 -7.44 -28.81 -13.27
N MET A 214 -8.74 -28.96 -13.49
CA MET A 214 -9.81 -28.67 -12.54
C MET A 214 -10.68 -29.93 -12.36
N PRO A 215 -11.54 -30.01 -11.33
CA PRO A 215 -12.46 -31.14 -11.15
C PRO A 215 -13.34 -31.44 -12.38
N GLU A 216 -13.76 -30.40 -13.10
CA GLU A 216 -14.56 -30.47 -14.33
C GLU A 216 -13.76 -30.80 -15.61
N GLY A 217 -12.43 -30.95 -15.52
CA GLY A 217 -11.53 -31.22 -16.64
C GLY A 217 -10.46 -30.14 -16.83
N ARG A 218 -9.78 -30.15 -17.99
CA ARG A 218 -8.77 -29.13 -18.30
C ARG A 218 -9.44 -27.84 -18.76
N VAL A 219 -9.05 -26.72 -18.15
CA VAL A 219 -9.57 -25.38 -18.50
C VAL A 219 -8.43 -24.42 -18.83
N ASP A 220 -8.73 -23.42 -19.66
CA ASP A 220 -7.80 -22.32 -19.93
C ASP A 220 -7.73 -21.40 -18.70
N ALA A 221 -6.51 -21.10 -18.24
CA ALA A 221 -6.23 -20.14 -17.20
C ALA A 221 -5.26 -19.05 -17.71
N THR A 222 -5.43 -17.81 -17.27
CA THR A 222 -4.64 -16.67 -17.72
C THR A 222 -4.33 -15.74 -16.57
N ALA A 223 -3.05 -15.61 -16.20
CA ALA A 223 -2.58 -14.52 -15.35
C ALA A 223 -2.28 -13.30 -16.21
N TYR A 224 -2.80 -12.12 -15.84
CA TYR A 224 -2.67 -10.90 -16.64
C TYR A 224 -2.71 -9.66 -15.75
N PHE A 225 -2.29 -8.52 -16.30
CA PHE A 225 -2.40 -7.23 -15.64
C PHE A 225 -3.63 -6.47 -16.13
N THR A 226 -4.42 -5.95 -15.19
CA THR A 226 -5.56 -5.08 -15.48
C THR A 226 -5.10 -3.74 -16.08
N LYS A 227 -6.04 -2.94 -16.62
CA LYS A 227 -5.75 -1.57 -17.09
C LYS A 227 -5.08 -0.69 -16.02
N GLY A 228 -5.41 -0.91 -14.74
CA GLY A 228 -4.79 -0.22 -13.60
C GLY A 228 -3.42 -0.77 -13.18
N GLY A 229 -2.90 -1.78 -13.88
CA GLY A 229 -1.61 -2.41 -13.61
C GLY A 229 -1.63 -3.50 -12.54
N TYR A 230 -2.79 -3.86 -11.98
CA TYR A 230 -2.89 -4.88 -10.93
C TYR A 230 -2.95 -6.29 -11.50
N LEU A 231 -2.35 -7.26 -10.80
CA LEU A 231 -2.39 -8.67 -11.15
C LEU A 231 -3.79 -9.23 -10.95
N ALA A 232 -4.25 -9.99 -11.94
CA ALA A 232 -5.49 -10.73 -11.91
C ALA A 232 -5.34 -12.06 -12.65
N VAL A 233 -6.21 -13.01 -12.33
CA VAL A 233 -6.23 -14.33 -12.96
C VAL A 233 -7.63 -14.61 -13.46
N LYS A 234 -7.74 -15.08 -14.69
CA LYS A 234 -8.98 -15.64 -15.23
C LYS A 234 -8.82 -17.15 -15.33
N VAL A 235 -9.70 -17.90 -14.71
CA VAL A 235 -9.75 -19.36 -14.80
C VAL A 235 -11.09 -19.76 -15.42
N GLY A 236 -11.03 -20.55 -16.49
CA GLY A 236 -12.22 -21.02 -17.19
C GLY A 236 -13.04 -19.91 -17.87
N GLY A 237 -14.25 -20.31 -18.27
CA GLY A 237 -15.17 -19.53 -19.10
C GLY A 237 -15.18 -20.00 -20.54
N VAL A 238 -16.37 -20.01 -21.15
CA VAL A 238 -16.60 -20.40 -22.55
C VAL A 238 -15.63 -19.61 -23.43
N ARG A 239 -14.82 -20.32 -24.24
CA ARG A 239 -14.17 -19.71 -25.41
C ARG A 239 -15.30 -19.12 -26.25
N ARG A 240 -15.54 -17.81 -26.17
CA ARG A 240 -16.31 -17.15 -27.23
C ARG A 240 -15.53 -17.40 -28.52
N PRO A 241 -16.10 -18.09 -29.53
CA PRO A 241 -15.44 -18.24 -30.81
C PRO A 241 -15.02 -16.86 -31.27
N VAL A 242 -13.76 -16.70 -31.66
CA VAL A 242 -13.33 -15.49 -32.34
C VAL A 242 -14.28 -15.32 -33.54
N PRO A 243 -15.04 -14.21 -33.64
CA PRO A 243 -15.99 -14.04 -34.73
C PRO A 243 -15.25 -14.21 -36.05
N LEU A 244 -15.85 -14.93 -37.01
CA LEU A 244 -15.20 -15.32 -38.27
C LEU A 244 -14.50 -14.15 -38.97
N ARG A 245 -15.05 -12.94 -38.89
CA ARG A 245 -14.44 -11.69 -39.40
C ARG A 245 -13.02 -11.45 -38.88
N THR A 246 -12.77 -11.70 -37.59
CA THR A 246 -11.46 -11.47 -36.96
C THR A 246 -10.46 -12.58 -37.31
N ARG A 247 -10.93 -13.78 -37.65
CA ARG A 247 -10.08 -14.87 -38.18
C ARG A 247 -9.67 -14.59 -39.63
N ILE A 248 -10.58 -14.04 -40.46
CA ILE A 248 -10.32 -13.70 -41.86
C ILE A 248 -9.32 -12.54 -41.96
N ILE A 249 -9.51 -11.47 -41.20
CA ILE A 249 -8.59 -10.31 -41.20
C ILE A 249 -7.17 -10.73 -40.80
N ARG A 250 -7.01 -11.61 -39.81
CA ARG A 250 -5.68 -12.13 -39.41
C ARG A 250 -5.03 -13.04 -40.45
N ARG A 251 -5.80 -13.63 -41.37
CA ARG A 251 -5.29 -14.50 -42.44
C ARG A 251 -4.94 -13.74 -43.72
N LEU A 252 -5.44 -12.51 -43.86
CA LEU A 252 -5.17 -11.61 -44.99
C LEU A 252 -4.00 -10.65 -44.73
N ILE A 253 -3.56 -10.51 -43.46
CA ILE A 253 -2.43 -9.67 -43.05
C ILE A 253 -1.15 -10.53 -42.85
N ARG A 254 -1.15 -11.79 -43.31
CA ARG A 254 0.02 -12.68 -43.28
C ARG A 254 0.45 -13.03 -44.69
#